data_AF-A0A2M7URB6-F1
#
_entry.id   AF-A0A2M7URB6-F1
#
_cell.length_a   1.000
_cell.length_b   1.000
_cell.length_c   1.000
_cell.angle_alpha   90.00
_cell.angle_beta   90.00
_cell.angle_gamma   90.00
#
_symmetry.space_group_name_H-M   'P 1'
#
loop_
_entity.id
_entity.type
_entity.pdbx_description
1 polymer ?
#
loop_
_entity_poly.entity_id
_entity_poly.type
_entity_poly.pdbx_seq_one_letter_code
_entity_poly.pdbx_strand_id
1 'polypeptide(L)'
;MNTKITTISDENLYNLCKQYGEHARIWRQRFAGLLPEVFKRKLYEKKGFISIFEFSKKLAGMSEEQVRLVLNLEKRFENTPALKSLLTDGKVSINKLARIVSIAKPENEIFLARQVQFLSKSAVETLVGDEKFAEKSNENSRTTTMDLENKKWLAGELF
;
A
#
# COMPACT_ATOMS: atom_id res chain seq x y z
N MET A 1 -17.84 20.87 -32.08
CA MET A 1 -17.93 19.45 -31.68
C MET A 1 -16.87 18.67 -32.43
N ASN A 2 -16.12 17.77 -31.76
CA ASN A 2 -15.04 17.03 -32.39
C ASN A 2 -15.63 15.94 -33.32
N THR A 3 -15.76 16.26 -34.61
CA THR A 3 -16.38 15.44 -35.67
C THR A 3 -15.75 14.05 -35.85
N LYS A 4 -14.57 13.82 -35.26
CA LYS A 4 -13.93 12.50 -35.20
C LYS A 4 -14.63 11.53 -34.24
N ILE A 5 -15.27 11.99 -33.17
CA ILE A 5 -15.89 11.09 -32.16
C ILE A 5 -17.19 10.48 -32.67
N THR A 6 -17.94 11.23 -33.48
CA THR A 6 -19.25 10.82 -34.01
C THR A 6 -19.15 9.78 -35.14
N THR A 7 -17.94 9.44 -35.58
CA THR A 7 -17.69 8.48 -36.69
C THR A 7 -16.97 7.21 -36.23
N ILE A 8 -16.68 7.08 -34.94
CA ILE A 8 -16.01 5.91 -34.36
C ILE A 8 -17.06 4.81 -34.11
N SER A 9 -16.73 3.55 -34.39
CA SER A 9 -17.57 2.41 -33.98
C SER A 9 -17.65 2.27 -32.46
N ASP A 10 -18.74 1.68 -31.96
CA ASP A 10 -18.94 1.43 -30.52
C ASP A 10 -17.79 0.64 -29.89
N GLU A 11 -17.26 -0.37 -30.58
CA GLU A 11 -16.12 -1.16 -30.12
C GLU A 11 -14.86 -0.31 -29.92
N ASN A 12 -14.56 0.55 -30.89
CA ASN A 12 -13.41 1.45 -30.82
C ASN A 12 -13.61 2.54 -29.75
N LEU A 13 -14.83 3.05 -29.59
CA LEU A 13 -15.17 3.99 -28.52
C LEU A 13 -15.01 3.33 -27.14
N TYR A 14 -15.49 2.09 -26.97
CA TYR A 14 -15.32 1.33 -25.74
C TYR A 14 -13.84 1.08 -25.41
N ASN A 15 -13.03 0.73 -26.42
CA ASN A 15 -11.59 0.56 -26.26
C ASN A 15 -10.90 1.87 -25.83
N LEU A 16 -11.29 3.02 -26.38
CA LEU A 16 -10.80 4.33 -25.94
C LEU A 16 -11.19 4.61 -24.47
N CYS A 17 -12.43 4.32 -24.09
CA CYS A 17 -12.88 4.47 -22.70
C CYS A 17 -12.05 3.61 -21.73
N LYS A 18 -11.73 2.36 -22.11
CA LYS A 18 -10.84 1.49 -21.31
C LYS A 18 -9.45 2.07 -21.17
N GLN A 19 -8.84 2.52 -22.26
CA GLN A 19 -7.49 3.11 -22.25
C GLN A 19 -7.44 4.37 -21.39
N TYR A 20 -8.41 5.29 -21.55
CA TYR A 20 -8.46 6.52 -20.75
C TYR A 20 -8.74 6.24 -19.28
N GLY A 21 -9.60 5.28 -18.97
CA GLY A 21 -9.85 4.83 -17.60
C GLY A 21 -8.59 4.26 -16.94
N GLU A 22 -7.82 3.46 -17.67
CA GLU A 22 -6.54 2.93 -17.21
C GLU A 22 -5.50 4.03 -16.98
N HIS A 23 -5.33 4.94 -17.94
CA HIS A 23 -4.43 6.08 -17.79
C HIS A 23 -4.80 6.94 -16.59
N ALA A 24 -6.08 7.28 -16.43
CA ALA A 24 -6.55 8.05 -15.28
C ALA A 24 -6.22 7.36 -13.95
N ARG A 25 -6.35 6.02 -13.89
CA ARG A 25 -5.96 5.23 -12.72
C ARG A 25 -4.46 5.32 -12.46
N ILE A 26 -3.61 5.14 -13.47
CA ILE A 26 -2.15 5.19 -13.35
C ILE A 26 -1.68 6.58 -12.90
N TRP A 27 -2.19 7.63 -13.54
CA TRP A 27 -1.83 9.01 -13.19
C TRP A 27 -2.28 9.39 -11.79
N ARG A 28 -3.44 8.92 -11.33
CA ARG A 28 -3.88 9.12 -9.94
C ARG A 28 -2.95 8.41 -8.94
N GLN A 29 -2.47 7.21 -9.26
CA GLN A 29 -1.51 6.49 -8.41
C GLN A 29 -0.19 7.24 -8.31
N ARG A 30 0.34 7.75 -9.43
CA ARG A 30 1.52 8.62 -9.45
C ARG A 30 1.31 9.90 -8.65
N PHE A 31 0.17 10.55 -8.81
CA PHE A 31 -0.18 11.74 -8.02
C PHE A 31 -0.20 11.43 -6.52
N ALA A 32 -0.80 10.30 -6.12
CA ALA A 32 -0.80 9.85 -4.74
C ALA A 32 0.62 9.70 -4.18
N GLY A 33 1.56 9.13 -4.95
CA GLY A 33 2.97 9.00 -4.55
C GLY A 33 3.69 10.32 -4.29
N LEU A 34 3.19 11.45 -4.82
CA LEU A 34 3.74 12.79 -4.56
C LEU A 34 3.23 13.40 -3.26
N LEU A 35 2.10 12.92 -2.71
CA LEU A 35 1.44 13.52 -1.56
C LEU A 35 2.32 13.58 -0.29
N PRO A 36 3.15 12.57 0.04
CA PRO A 36 4.09 12.68 1.15
C PRO A 36 4.98 13.92 1.08
N GLU A 37 5.55 14.20 -0.10
CA GLU A 37 6.45 15.32 -0.28
C GLU A 37 5.69 16.66 -0.37
N VAL A 38 4.51 16.66 -1.01
CA VAL A 38 3.58 17.81 -1.01
C VAL A 38 3.21 18.21 0.42
N PHE A 39 2.91 17.23 1.27
CA PHE A 39 2.58 17.45 2.68
C PHE A 39 3.77 18.00 3.45
N LYS A 40 4.93 17.34 3.34
CA LYS A 40 6.18 17.75 4.01
C LYS A 40 6.59 19.18 3.66
N ARG A 41 6.49 19.58 2.40
CA ARG A 41 6.85 20.93 1.92
C ARG A 41 5.74 21.97 2.13
N LYS A 42 4.57 21.56 2.60
CA LYS A 42 3.33 22.35 2.62
C LYS A 42 3.06 23.03 1.27
N LEU A 43 3.29 22.29 0.18
CA LEU A 43 3.18 22.85 -1.18
C LEU A 43 1.75 23.30 -1.48
N TYR A 44 0.74 22.62 -0.92
CA TYR A 44 -0.66 23.00 -1.04
C TYR A 44 -0.92 24.40 -0.48
N GLU A 45 -0.37 24.75 0.69
CA GLU A 45 -0.50 26.10 1.28
C GLU A 45 0.16 27.16 0.40
N LYS A 46 1.37 26.87 -0.11
CA LYS A 46 2.11 27.74 -1.04
C LYS A 46 1.38 27.99 -2.36
N LYS A 47 0.42 27.13 -2.71
CA LYS A 47 -0.41 27.26 -3.90
C LYS A 47 -1.83 27.76 -3.58
N GLY A 48 -2.07 28.21 -2.36
CA GLY A 48 -3.33 28.84 -1.95
C GLY A 48 -4.46 27.86 -1.63
N PHE A 49 -4.15 26.58 -1.44
CA PHE A 49 -5.14 25.60 -0.98
C PHE A 49 -5.20 25.59 0.56
N ILE A 50 -6.39 25.42 1.10
CA ILE A 50 -6.66 25.44 2.55
C ILE A 50 -6.10 24.17 3.20
N SER A 51 -6.08 23.05 2.49
CA SER A 51 -5.57 21.77 3.00
C SER A 51 -5.05 20.85 1.89
N ILE A 52 -4.27 19.84 2.28
CA ILE A 52 -3.86 18.75 1.37
C ILE A 52 -5.06 17.96 0.83
N PHE A 53 -6.17 17.90 1.58
CA PHE A 53 -7.40 17.24 1.15
C PHE A 53 -8.05 18.00 -0.01
N GLU A 54 -8.20 19.32 0.14
CA GLU A 54 -8.72 20.18 -0.92
C GLU A 54 -7.81 20.12 -2.16
N PHE A 55 -6.49 20.21 -1.97
CA PHE A 55 -5.49 20.10 -3.03
C PHE A 55 -5.65 18.79 -3.82
N SER A 56 -5.72 17.66 -3.11
CA SER A 56 -5.80 16.33 -3.74
C SER A 56 -7.15 16.09 -4.42
N LYS A 57 -8.23 16.60 -3.84
CA LYS A 57 -9.58 16.53 -4.41
C LYS A 57 -9.66 17.35 -5.71
N LYS A 58 -9.18 18.58 -5.69
CA LYS A 58 -9.24 19.49 -6.86
C LYS A 58 -8.35 19.04 -8.01
N LEU A 59 -7.15 18.52 -7.73
CA LEU A 59 -6.19 18.16 -8.79
C LEU A 59 -6.33 16.72 -9.31
N ALA A 60 -6.73 15.77 -8.47
CA ALA A 60 -6.72 14.34 -8.82
C ALA A 60 -8.03 13.60 -8.50
N GLY A 61 -9.03 14.30 -7.95
CA GLY A 61 -10.30 13.71 -7.54
C GLY A 61 -10.16 12.69 -6.41
N MET A 62 -9.14 12.82 -5.57
CA MET A 62 -8.91 11.88 -4.46
C MET A 62 -9.82 12.18 -3.26
N SER A 63 -10.29 11.12 -2.60
CA SER A 63 -11.03 11.24 -1.34
C SER A 63 -10.08 11.52 -0.18
N GLU A 64 -10.60 12.10 0.91
CA GLU A 64 -9.79 12.32 2.12
C GLU A 64 -9.21 11.03 2.67
N GLU A 65 -9.98 9.94 2.62
CA GLU A 65 -9.55 8.62 3.07
C GLU A 65 -8.32 8.14 2.29
N GLN A 66 -8.32 8.30 0.95
CA GLN A 66 -7.15 7.95 0.13
C GLN A 66 -5.93 8.78 0.49
N VAL A 67 -6.11 10.09 0.73
CA VAL A 67 -5.02 10.98 1.16
C VAL A 67 -4.47 10.54 2.53
N ARG A 68 -5.34 10.28 3.51
CA ARG A 68 -4.94 9.79 4.84
C ARG A 68 -4.21 8.46 4.74
N LEU A 69 -4.70 7.55 3.92
CA LEU A 69 -4.06 6.24 3.70
C LEU A 69 -2.64 6.40 3.18
N VAL A 70 -2.43 7.24 2.16
CA VAL A 70 -1.10 7.53 1.61
C VAL A 70 -0.15 8.06 2.68
N LEU A 71 -0.57 9.09 3.42
CA LEU A 71 0.25 9.70 4.46
C LEU A 71 0.55 8.74 5.62
N ASN A 72 -0.36 7.81 5.92
CA ASN A 72 -0.14 6.76 6.91
C ASN A 72 0.85 5.71 6.40
N LEU A 73 0.71 5.26 5.15
CA LEU A 73 1.63 4.30 4.54
C LEU A 73 3.05 4.83 4.49
N GLU A 74 3.22 6.12 4.17
CA GLU A 74 4.53 6.77 4.19
C GLU A 74 5.23 6.62 5.54
N LYS A 75 4.52 6.85 6.65
CA LYS A 75 5.05 6.68 8.01
C LYS A 75 5.36 5.22 8.31
N ARG A 76 4.47 4.32 7.89
CA ARG A 76 4.62 2.89 8.16
C ARG A 76 5.74 2.21 7.37
N PHE A 77 6.13 2.79 6.24
CA PHE A 77 7.26 2.32 5.46
C PHE A 77 8.58 3.02 5.80
N GLU A 78 8.64 3.75 6.92
CA GLU A 78 9.87 4.44 7.35
C GLU A 78 11.07 3.49 7.48
N ASN A 79 10.85 2.29 8.02
CA ASN A 79 11.89 1.26 8.18
C ASN A 79 11.95 0.26 7.01
N THR A 80 11.21 0.49 5.92
CA THR A 80 11.16 -0.40 4.74
C THR A 80 11.30 0.41 3.45
N PRO A 81 12.51 0.92 3.14
CA PRO A 81 12.76 1.83 2.02
C PRO A 81 12.31 1.27 0.66
N ALA A 82 12.37 -0.05 0.44
CA ALA A 82 11.92 -0.64 -0.81
C ALA A 82 10.40 -0.49 -1.01
N LEU A 83 9.62 -0.68 0.06
CA LEU A 83 8.17 -0.49 0.04
C LEU A 83 7.79 0.98 -0.06
N LYS A 84 8.55 1.85 0.61
CA LYS A 84 8.41 3.30 0.50
C LYS A 84 8.60 3.79 -0.93
N SER A 85 9.60 3.29 -1.65
CA SER A 85 9.81 3.62 -3.07
C SER A 85 8.62 3.24 -3.94
N LEU A 86 7.98 2.09 -3.69
CA LEU A 86 6.79 1.69 -4.45
C LEU A 86 5.59 2.62 -4.22
N LEU A 87 5.46 3.17 -3.01
CA LEU A 87 4.45 4.19 -2.71
C LEU A 87 4.73 5.47 -3.50
N THR A 88 5.97 5.99 -3.45
CA THR A 88 6.33 7.27 -4.07
C THR A 88 6.36 7.21 -5.60
N ASP A 89 6.76 6.08 -6.18
CA ASP A 89 6.78 5.87 -7.62
C ASP A 89 5.37 5.75 -8.22
N GLY A 90 4.36 5.46 -7.39
CA GLY A 90 2.98 5.26 -7.83
C GLY A 90 2.78 4.10 -8.80
N LYS A 91 3.72 3.15 -8.85
CA LYS A 91 3.66 1.93 -9.69
C LYS A 91 2.68 0.89 -9.13
N VAL A 92 2.45 0.92 -7.82
CA VAL A 92 1.57 -0.02 -7.12
C VAL A 92 0.43 0.76 -6.49
N SER A 93 -0.80 0.22 -6.56
CA SER A 93 -1.95 0.87 -5.93
C SER A 93 -1.79 0.95 -4.41
N ILE A 94 -2.17 2.09 -3.83
CA ILE A 94 -2.15 2.31 -2.37
C ILE A 94 -2.90 1.23 -1.59
N ASN A 95 -3.99 0.70 -2.14
CA ASN A 95 -4.80 -0.35 -1.51
C ASN A 95 -4.08 -1.71 -1.45
N LYS A 96 -3.13 -1.97 -2.36
CA LYS A 96 -2.33 -3.20 -2.37
C LYS A 96 -1.20 -3.09 -1.36
N LEU A 97 -0.56 -1.92 -1.29
CA LEU A 97 0.41 -1.59 -0.24
C LEU A 97 -0.23 -1.64 1.16
N ALA A 98 -1.46 -1.14 1.30
CA ALA A 98 -2.23 -1.20 2.55
C ALA A 98 -2.55 -2.60 3.05
N ARG A 99 -2.42 -3.65 2.22
CA ARG A 99 -2.64 -5.04 2.64
C ARG A 99 -1.38 -5.63 3.24
N ILE A 100 -0.24 -5.42 2.58
CA ILE A 100 1.04 -5.98 3.01
C ILE A 100 1.65 -5.25 4.18
N VAL A 101 1.27 -3.99 4.40
CA VAL A 101 1.90 -3.14 5.42
C VAL A 101 1.88 -3.81 6.81
N SER A 102 0.83 -4.59 7.15
CA SER A 102 0.72 -5.29 8.45
C SER A 102 1.73 -6.40 8.67
N ILE A 103 2.35 -6.92 7.62
CA ILE A 103 3.39 -7.95 7.68
C ILE A 103 4.75 -7.43 7.20
N ALA A 104 4.83 -6.13 6.88
CA ALA A 104 6.03 -5.51 6.35
C ALA A 104 7.06 -5.32 7.45
N LYS A 105 8.25 -5.92 7.26
CA LYS A 105 9.40 -5.81 8.15
C LYS A 105 10.68 -5.63 7.32
N PRO A 106 11.75 -5.06 7.90
CA PRO A 106 13.01 -4.89 7.19
C PRO A 106 13.53 -6.20 6.55
N GLU A 107 13.38 -7.33 7.25
CA GLU A 107 13.86 -8.64 6.80
C GLU A 107 13.11 -9.21 5.58
N ASN A 108 11.85 -8.80 5.34
CA ASN A 108 11.03 -9.32 4.25
C ASN A 108 10.68 -8.26 3.19
N GLU A 109 11.20 -7.03 3.30
CA GLU A 109 10.76 -5.91 2.47
C GLU A 109 10.98 -6.15 0.98
N ILE A 110 12.13 -6.73 0.60
CA ILE A 110 12.50 -6.95 -0.80
C ILE A 110 11.59 -8.00 -1.42
N PHE A 111 11.29 -9.05 -0.66
CA PHE A 111 10.35 -10.08 -1.07
C PHE A 111 8.96 -9.46 -1.31
N LEU A 112 8.43 -8.74 -0.31
CA LEU A 112 7.11 -8.11 -0.42
C LEU A 112 7.06 -7.09 -1.57
N ALA A 113 8.10 -6.26 -1.74
CA ALA A 113 8.20 -5.27 -2.81
C ALA A 113 8.13 -5.92 -4.20
N ARG A 114 8.77 -7.08 -4.37
CA ARG A 114 8.69 -7.85 -5.62
C ARG A 114 7.28 -8.43 -5.79
N GLN A 115 6.75 -9.12 -4.79
CA GLN A 115 5.45 -9.80 -4.89
C GLN A 115 4.31 -8.83 -5.22
N VAL A 116 4.25 -7.66 -4.58
CA VAL A 116 3.17 -6.69 -4.84
C VAL A 116 3.21 -6.05 -6.22
N GLN A 117 4.26 -6.23 -7.01
CA GLN A 117 4.29 -5.78 -8.40
C GLN A 117 3.63 -6.80 -9.34
N PHE A 118 3.72 -8.10 -9.03
CA PHE A 118 3.26 -9.17 -9.94
C PHE A 118 1.96 -9.83 -9.52
N LEU A 119 1.71 -9.97 -8.21
CA LEU A 119 0.56 -10.72 -7.72
C LEU A 119 -0.77 -10.02 -8.02
N SER A 120 -1.86 -10.76 -8.15
CA SER A 120 -3.21 -10.17 -8.13
C SER A 120 -3.53 -9.62 -6.74
N LYS A 121 -4.64 -8.87 -6.62
CA LYS A 121 -5.16 -8.45 -5.32
C LYS A 121 -5.42 -9.65 -4.39
N SER A 122 -6.09 -10.69 -4.90
CA SER A 122 -6.43 -11.88 -4.11
C SER A 122 -5.19 -12.66 -3.67
N ALA A 123 -4.19 -12.81 -4.56
CA ALA A 123 -2.95 -13.48 -4.20
C ALA A 123 -2.16 -12.72 -3.12
N VAL A 124 -2.22 -11.37 -3.10
CA VAL A 124 -1.66 -10.59 -1.99
C VAL A 124 -2.42 -10.82 -0.69
N GLU A 125 -3.75 -10.97 -0.73
CA GLU A 125 -4.55 -11.28 0.47
C GLU A 125 -4.20 -12.65 1.03
N THR A 126 -4.04 -13.67 0.16
CA THR A 126 -3.58 -15.01 0.56
C THR A 126 -2.20 -14.95 1.19
N LEU A 127 -1.23 -14.29 0.55
CA LEU A 127 0.12 -14.13 1.09
C LEU A 127 0.12 -13.51 2.50
N VAL A 128 -0.68 -12.47 2.70
CA VAL A 128 -0.81 -11.81 4.01
C VAL A 128 -1.44 -12.73 5.05
N GLY A 129 -2.40 -13.56 4.63
CA GLY A 129 -3.02 -14.57 5.49
C GLY A 129 -2.01 -15.62 5.95
N ASP A 130 -1.25 -16.18 5.00
CA ASP A 130 -0.27 -17.23 5.25
C ASP A 130 0.85 -16.74 6.17
N GLU A 131 1.36 -15.52 5.95
CA GLU A 131 2.42 -14.94 6.79
C GLU A 131 1.93 -14.72 8.23
N LYS A 132 0.72 -14.17 8.41
CA LYS A 132 0.14 -13.97 9.75
C LYS A 132 -0.15 -15.29 10.46
N PHE A 133 -0.51 -16.33 9.71
CA PHE A 133 -0.71 -17.65 10.27
C PHE A 133 0.61 -18.25 10.74
N ALA A 134 1.66 -18.16 9.91
CA ALA A 134 3.01 -18.60 10.24
C ALA A 134 3.59 -17.89 11.48
N GLU A 135 3.40 -16.57 11.59
CA GLU A 135 3.80 -15.79 12.76
C GLU A 135 3.12 -16.29 14.04
N LYS A 136 1.80 -16.48 14.01
CA LYS A 136 1.04 -16.99 15.16
C LYS A 136 1.44 -18.39 15.57
N SER A 137 1.71 -19.29 14.59
CA SER A 137 2.19 -20.62 14.91
C SER A 137 3.56 -20.58 15.58
N ASN A 138 4.47 -19.72 15.09
CA ASN A 138 5.81 -19.57 15.66
C ASN A 138 5.77 -18.97 17.08
N GLU A 139 4.90 -17.99 17.33
CA GLU A 139 4.67 -17.43 18.67
C GLU A 139 4.13 -18.49 19.64
N ASN A 140 3.10 -19.25 19.25
CA ASN A 140 2.54 -20.31 20.09
C ASN A 140 3.58 -21.40 20.43
N SER A 141 4.43 -21.79 19.47
CA SER A 141 5.50 -22.75 19.71
C SER A 141 6.53 -22.21 20.71
N ARG A 142 6.98 -20.96 20.58
CA ARG A 142 7.93 -20.34 21.52
C ARG A 142 7.38 -20.23 22.93
N THR A 143 6.12 -19.81 23.09
CA THR A 143 5.44 -19.74 24.40
C THR A 143 5.37 -21.13 25.04
N THR A 144 5.01 -22.15 24.26
CA THR A 144 4.98 -23.54 24.73
C THR A 144 6.35 -24.04 25.19
N THR A 145 7.42 -23.69 24.46
CA THR A 145 8.79 -24.06 24.84
C THR A 145 9.23 -23.37 26.13
N MET A 146 8.95 -22.07 26.28
CA MET A 146 9.26 -21.31 27.50
C MET A 146 8.50 -21.86 28.73
N ASP A 147 7.23 -22.23 28.57
CA ASP A 147 6.43 -22.82 29.65
C ASP A 147 6.97 -24.20 30.08
N LEU A 148 7.46 -25.00 29.13
CA LEU A 148 8.08 -26.31 29.39
C LEU A 148 9.43 -26.17 30.10
N GLU A 149 10.26 -25.19 29.71
CA GLU A 149 11.53 -24.89 30.37
C GLU A 149 11.32 -24.37 31.79
N ASN A 150 10.36 -23.46 31.99
CA ASN A 150 10.04 -22.92 33.31
C ASN A 150 9.52 -24.01 34.26
N LYS A 151 8.66 -24.93 33.78
CA LYS A 151 8.22 -26.09 34.56
C LYS A 151 9.38 -27.06 34.90
N LYS A 152 10.33 -27.27 33.99
CA LYS A 152 11.52 -28.11 34.26
C LYS A 152 12.42 -27.49 35.32
N TRP A 153 12.59 -26.16 35.29
CA TRP A 153 13.38 -25.45 36.29
C TRP A 153 12.74 -25.55 37.68
N LEU A 154 11.44 -25.27 37.79
CA LEU A 154 10.68 -25.42 39.05
C LEU A 154 10.64 -26.86 39.59
N ALA A 155 10.66 -27.86 38.71
CA ALA A 155 10.73 -29.27 39.11
C ALA A 155 12.15 -29.73 39.51
N GLY A 156 13.18 -28.97 39.15
CA GLY A 156 14.59 -29.26 39.46
C GLY A 156 15.09 -28.62 40.77
N GLU A 157 14.35 -27.67 41.36
CA GLU A 157 14.68 -26.99 42.63
C GLU A 157 14.13 -27.70 43.89
N LEU A 158 13.63 -28.94 43.77
CA LEU A 158 13.10 -29.72 44.90
C LEU A 158 14.08 -30.73 45.52
N PHE A 159 15.40 -30.53 45.37
CA PHE A 159 16.42 -31.34 46.03
C PHE A 159 17.44 -30.47 46.79
#